data_AF-A0A3D1Z160-F1
#
_entry.id   AF-A0A3D1Z160-F1
#
_cell.length_a   1.000
_cell.length_b   1.000
_cell.length_c   1.000
_cell.angle_alpha   90.00
_cell.angle_beta   90.00
_cell.angle_gamma   90.00
#
_symmetry.space_group_name_H-M   'P 1'
#
loop_
_entity.id
_entity.type
_entity.pdbx_description
1 polymer ?
#
loop_
_entity_poly.entity_id
_entity_poly.type
_entity_poly.pdbx_seq_one_letter_code
_entity_poly.pdbx_strand_id
1 'polypeptide(L)' 'MMLFWILAIAGGAYAVAELNRRGRPQEQEKKPGALEILQERYARGEISEEEYESKKRDLAS' A
#
# COMPACT_ATOMS: atom_id res chain seq x y z
N MET A 1 14.96 27.17 0.59
CA MET A 1 14.30 26.51 1.74
C MET A 1 13.28 25.47 1.31
N MET A 2 12.32 25.77 0.42
CA MET A 2 11.32 24.78 -0.05
C MET A 2 11.88 23.71 -1.00
N LEU A 3 12.85 24.07 -1.85
CA LEU A 3 13.54 23.13 -2.74
C LEU A 3 14.26 21.99 -1.99
N PHE A 4 14.81 22.29 -0.82
CA PHE A 4 15.48 21.30 0.03
C PHE A 4 14.48 20.25 0.54
N TRP A 5 13.29 20.68 0.94
CA TRP A 5 12.21 19.78 1.36
C TRP A 5 11.69 18.91 0.22
N ILE A 6 11.56 19.46 -1.00
CA ILE A 6 11.18 18.68 -2.18
C ILE A 6 12.23 17.60 -2.47
N LEU A 7 13.52 17.94 -2.39
CA LEU A 7 14.59 16.97 -2.60
C LEU A 7 14.62 15.88 -1.51
N ALA A 8 14.40 16.27 -0.25
CA ALA A 8 14.36 15.34 0.87
C ALA A 8 13.18 14.35 0.76
N ILE A 9 11.99 14.85 0.38
CA ILE A 9 10.80 14.02 0.17
C ILE A 9 11.00 13.11 -1.04
N ALA A 10 11.53 13.63 -2.15
CA ALA A 10 11.81 12.83 -3.34
C ALA A 10 12.84 11.72 -3.06
N GLY A 11 13.89 12.02 -2.31
CA GLY A 11 14.90 11.04 -1.89
C GLY A 11 14.33 9.97 -0.97
N GLY A 12 13.52 10.37 0.02
CA GLY A 12 12.83 9.43 0.92
C GLY A 12 11.84 8.53 0.18
N ALA A 13 11.02 9.10 -0.71
CA ALA A 13 10.08 8.36 -1.54
C ALA A 13 10.79 7.37 -2.47
N TYR A 14 11.91 7.76 -3.08
CA TYR A 14 12.73 6.88 -3.92
C TYR A 14 13.34 5.73 -3.12
N ALA A 15 13.87 6.01 -1.92
CA ALA A 15 14.45 4.98 -1.05
C ALA A 15 13.40 3.94 -0.61
N VAL A 16 12.18 4.38 -0.24
CA VAL A 16 11.07 3.50 0.11
C VAL A 16 10.58 2.70 -1.11
N ALA A 17 10.46 3.34 -2.28
CA ALA A 17 10.06 2.68 -3.52
C ALA A 17 11.06 1.60 -3.95
N GLU A 18 12.36 1.88 -3.83
CA GLU A 18 13.43 0.93 -4.13
C GLU A 18 13.45 -0.24 -3.14
N LEU A 19 13.19 0.01 -1.85
CA LEU A 19 13.08 -1.03 -0.83
C LEU A 19 11.86 -1.94 -1.10
N ASN A 20 10.72 -1.35 -1.50
CA ASN A 20 9.53 -2.11 -1.91
C ASN A 20 9.75 -2.90 -3.21
N ARG A 21 10.60 -2.43 -4.12
CA ARG A 21 10.95 -3.16 -5.35
C ARG A 21 11.89 -4.34 -5.08
N ARG A 22 12.82 -4.20 -4.13
CA ARG A 22 13.77 -5.26 -3.73
C ARG A 22 13.15 -6.29 -2.79
N GLY A 23 12.13 -5.91 -2.03
CA GLY A 23 11.32 -6.80 -1.19
C GLY A 23 10.28 -7.62 -1.96
N ARG A 24 10.30 -7.62 -3.29
CA ARG A 24 9.49 -8.52 -4.13
C ARG A 24 10.36 -9.68 -4.62
N PRO A 25 10.41 -10.81 -3.90
CA PRO A 25 10.78 -12.07 -4.53
C PRO A 25 9.83 -12.30 -5.69
N GLN A 26 10.41 -12.47 -6.85
CA GLN A 26 9.78 -12.99 -8.06
C GLN A 26 9.35 -14.44 -7.78
N GLU A 27 8.27 -14.68 -7.04
CA GLU A 27 7.58 -15.99 -7.00
C GLU A 27 6.25 -15.93 -6.24
N GLN A 28 5.17 -15.66 -6.96
CA GLN A 28 4.00 -16.54 -7.11
C GLN A 28 2.80 -15.73 -7.57
N GLU A 29 2.27 -16.13 -8.72
CA GLU A 29 0.86 -16.00 -9.08
C GLU A 29 -0.05 -16.43 -7.90
N LYS A 30 -0.41 -15.52 -7.00
CA LYS A 30 -1.58 -15.70 -6.16
C LYS A 30 -2.30 -14.36 -6.10
N LYS A 31 -3.55 -14.40 -6.58
CA LYS A 31 -4.63 -13.41 -6.49
C LYS A 31 -4.31 -12.21 -5.60
N PRO A 32 -4.64 -10.96 -6.01
CA PRO A 32 -4.42 -9.78 -5.18
C PRO A 32 -4.82 -10.11 -3.76
N GLY A 33 -3.90 -9.87 -2.82
CA GLY A 33 -4.10 -10.26 -1.42
C GLY A 33 -5.46 -9.73 -0.97
N ALA A 34 -6.18 -10.45 -0.13
CA ALA A 34 -7.52 -10.02 0.29
C ALA A 34 -7.54 -8.56 0.79
N LEU A 35 -6.41 -8.08 1.33
CA LEU A 35 -6.12 -6.68 1.66
C LEU A 35 -6.08 -5.72 0.45
N GLU A 36 -5.42 -6.06 -0.65
CA GLU A 36 -5.39 -5.23 -1.86
C GLU A 36 -6.78 -5.11 -2.50
N ILE A 37 -7.54 -6.20 -2.57
CA ILE A 37 -8.94 -6.17 -3.06
C ILE A 37 -9.79 -5.28 -2.15
N LEU A 38 -9.60 -5.37 -0.84
CA LEU A 38 -10.33 -4.57 0.13
C LEU A 38 -10.00 -3.07 -0.02
N GLN A 39 -8.72 -2.75 -0.20
CA GLN A 39 -8.23 -1.39 -0.41
C GLN A 39 -8.74 -0.80 -1.73
N GLU A 40 -8.79 -1.60 -2.80
CA GLU A 40 -9.31 -1.17 -4.10
C GLU A 40 -10.81 -0.82 -4.01
N ARG A 41 -11.61 -1.63 -3.32
CA ARG A 41 -13.05 -1.36 -3.12
C ARG A 41 -13.30 -0.15 -2.24
N TYR A 42 -12.48 0.04 -1.21
CA TYR A 42 -12.54 1.24 -0.38
C TYR A 42 -12.19 2.49 -1.18
N ALA A 43 -11.15 2.44 -2.01
CA ALA A 43 -10.77 3.54 -2.90
C ALA A 43 -11.82 3.83 -3.98
N ARG A 44 -12.56 2.81 -4.43
CA ARG A 44 -13.72 2.95 -5.30
C ARG A 44 -14.98 3.46 -4.59
N GLY A 45 -14.98 3.53 -3.26
CA GLY A 45 -16.14 3.91 -2.45
C GLY A 45 -17.25 2.84 -2.42
N GLU A 46 -16.94 1.60 -2.79
CA GLU A 46 -17.89 0.48 -2.79
C GLU A 46 -18.15 -0.07 -1.38
N ILE A 47 -17.27 0.25 -0.43
CA ILE A 47 -17.37 -0.16 0.98
C ILE A 47 -17.10 1.02 1.91
N SER A 48 -17.73 1.00 3.08
CA SER A 48 -17.52 1.99 4.15
C SER A 48 -16.15 1.81 4.81
N GLU A 49 -15.62 2.88 5.43
CA GLU A 49 -14.40 2.83 6.26
C GLU A 49 -14.56 1.81 7.42
N GLU A 50 -15.76 1.70 7.99
CA GLU A 50 -16.05 0.71 9.05
C GLU A 50 -15.92 -0.73 8.54
N GLU A 51 -16.42 -1.02 7.33
CA GLU A 51 -16.30 -2.35 6.72
C GLU A 51 -14.86 -2.67 6.32
N TYR A 52 -14.12 -1.66 5.86
CA TYR A 52 -12.70 -1.79 5.54
C TYR A 52 -11.88 -2.14 6.78
N GLU A 53 -12.05 -1.41 7.89
CA GLU A 53 -11.31 -1.66 9.12
C GLU A 53 -11.67 -3.01 9.77
N SER A 54 -12.95 -3.41 9.74
CA SER A 54 -13.38 -4.72 10.23
C SER A 54 -12.72 -5.86 9.46
N LYS A 55 -12.80 -5.85 8.12
CA LYS A 55 -12.23 -6.92 7.28
C LYS A 55 -10.70 -6.91 7.29
N LYS A 56 -10.08 -5.75 7.40
CA LYS A 56 -8.63 -5.62 7.54
C LYS A 56 -8.11 -6.24 8.84
N ARG A 57 -8.86 -6.13 9.94
CA ARG A 57 -8.52 -6.77 11.23
C ARG A 57 -8.69 -8.29 11.18
N ASP A 58 -9.76 -8.77 10.54
CA ASP A 58 -9.97 -10.20 10.32
C ASP A 58 -8.88 -10.83 9.45
N LEU A 59 -8.41 -10.10 8.43
CA LEU A 59 -7.35 -10.56 7.53
C LEU A 59 -5.93 -10.43 8.12
N ALA A 60 -5.78 -9.67 9.21
CA ALA A 60 -4.51 -9.49 9.92
C ALA A 60 -4.35 -10.44 11.12
N SER A 61 -5.38 -11.25 11.41
CA SER A 61 -5.31 -12.37 12.37
C SER A 61 -4.93 -13.67 11.67
#